data_AF-A0A3S4VFB7-F1
#
_entry.id   AF-A0A3S4VFB7-F1
#
_cell.length_a   1.000
_cell.length_b   1.000
_cell.length_c   1.000
_cell.angle_alpha   90.00
_cell.angle_beta   90.00
_cell.angle_gamma   90.00
#
_symmetry.space_group_name_H-M   'P 1'
#
loop_
_entity.id
_entity.type
_entity.pdbx_description
1 polymer ?
#
loop_
_entity_poly.entity_id
_entity_poly.type
_entity_poly.pdbx_seq_one_letter_code
_entity_poly.pdbx_strand_id
1 'polypeptide(L)'
;MSWVSAALSVLRGRDQFAQAALPAGSRSDGKLADLTGPGITDRWGVTATDLGAVVRARNGKLVAVFGDTFAGRRVGKGDWRSPVILIGEGDATTPIVWERAGGPDPDYARQLRFYIHDHGPHWARGGISTVLPSDLLRVDDMLYLHVMVNRGLHRVLWTEIWSSADDGLTWEHMGEAATFGADLHDGHAQLWSWDYDPDDGWVYIASTGFQRDKGIILRRVRPADIGDASAYQAWGRRRGQWSWSPHASVLSPADERWGELSLRRLDTGQWVLGGFLASEYALGYRTLGSPTSPLTAAPLQRPVSGCSWPGESHVDCRVAQLYGGYLLPGSRLDVPGGVGLVVSHWHTKRGWPYRVMQFRVTLRDTTGDSIEPIAPQQDP
;
A
#
# COMPACT_ATOMS: atom_id res chain seq x y z
N MET A 1 10.92 22.09 49.03
CA MET A 1 10.65 23.30 48.23
C MET A 1 11.92 23.67 47.49
N SER A 2 11.87 23.71 46.15
CA SER A 2 12.56 24.69 45.29
C SER A 2 12.97 24.10 43.92
N TRP A 3 12.07 24.28 42.95
CA TRP A 3 12.36 24.83 41.62
C TRP A 3 13.20 24.04 40.59
N VAL A 4 12.82 22.81 40.17
CA VAL A 4 12.95 22.35 38.76
C VAL A 4 11.90 21.28 38.37
N SER A 5 10.64 21.42 38.81
CA SER A 5 9.54 20.51 38.38
C SER A 5 8.28 21.23 37.92
N ALA A 6 8.38 22.50 37.49
CA ALA A 6 7.22 23.31 37.17
C ALA A 6 7.37 24.12 35.86
N ALA A 7 7.91 23.52 34.81
CA ALA A 7 7.95 24.15 33.47
C ALA A 7 7.43 23.25 32.32
N LEU A 8 6.82 22.09 32.62
CA LEU A 8 6.26 21.19 31.59
C LEU A 8 4.77 20.83 31.79
N SER A 9 4.05 21.59 32.62
CA SER A 9 2.62 21.33 32.91
C SER A 9 1.64 22.39 32.37
N VAL A 10 2.08 23.40 31.63
CA VAL A 10 1.19 24.43 31.06
C VAL A 10 1.47 24.62 29.58
N LEU A 11 0.98 23.67 28.78
CA LEU A 11 0.54 23.82 27.37
C LEU A 11 -0.28 22.58 26.96
N ARG A 12 -1.11 22.06 27.88
CA ARG A 12 -2.09 21.01 27.60
C ARG A 12 -3.34 21.68 27.04
N GLY A 13 -3.45 21.70 25.71
CA GLY A 13 -4.67 22.12 25.02
C GLY A 13 -4.49 22.32 23.52
N ARG A 14 -4.94 21.31 22.76
CA ARG A 14 -5.13 21.25 21.28
C ARG A 14 -3.84 20.95 20.49
N ASP A 15 -3.87 19.86 19.71
CA ASP A 15 -2.83 19.38 18.76
C ASP A 15 -1.66 18.50 19.28
N GLN A 16 -1.89 17.56 20.22
CA GLN A 16 -0.90 16.51 20.53
C GLN A 16 -1.27 15.16 19.92
N PHE A 17 -0.90 14.97 18.65
CA PHE A 17 -0.76 13.66 17.99
C PHE A 17 0.70 13.39 17.57
N ALA A 18 1.63 14.16 18.14
CA ALA A 18 3.05 13.97 17.94
C ALA A 18 3.54 12.80 18.79
N GLN A 19 3.73 11.64 18.15
CA GLN A 19 4.34 10.46 18.74
C GLN A 19 5.84 10.45 18.41
N ALA A 20 6.65 10.01 19.36
CA ALA A 20 8.10 9.93 19.18
C ALA A 20 8.46 9.01 18.00
N ALA A 21 9.48 9.43 17.24
CA ALA A 21 10.20 8.56 16.34
C ALA A 21 11.42 7.98 17.06
N LEU A 22 12.01 6.94 16.48
CA LEU A 22 13.30 6.41 16.93
C LEU A 22 14.38 7.50 16.87
N PRO A 23 15.35 7.49 17.79
CA PRO A 23 16.52 8.35 17.71
C PRO A 23 17.29 8.13 16.40
N ALA A 24 17.94 9.19 15.89
CA ALA A 24 18.80 9.09 14.73
C ALA A 24 19.89 8.02 14.94
N GLY A 25 20.07 7.14 13.94
CA GLY A 25 21.04 6.04 14.00
C GLY A 25 20.56 4.78 14.74
N SER A 26 19.37 4.79 15.36
CA SER A 26 18.77 3.58 15.94
C SER A 26 18.53 2.51 14.87
N ARG A 27 18.76 1.25 15.26
CA ARG A 27 18.48 0.07 14.41
C ARG A 27 17.27 -0.74 14.87
N SER A 28 16.63 -0.32 15.98
CA SER A 28 15.45 -0.97 16.52
C SER A 28 14.25 -0.88 15.59
N ASP A 29 13.28 -1.74 15.82
CA ASP A 29 11.96 -1.62 15.22
C ASP A 29 11.22 -0.42 15.81
N GLY A 30 10.39 0.25 15.00
CA GLY A 30 9.63 1.44 15.41
C GLY A 30 9.45 2.46 14.29
N LYS A 31 8.72 3.54 14.59
CA LYS A 31 8.56 4.65 13.65
C LYS A 31 9.89 5.36 13.43
N LEU A 32 10.26 5.53 12.17
CA LEU A 32 11.43 6.30 11.74
C LEU A 32 11.08 7.77 11.49
N ALA A 33 9.99 8.06 10.78
CA ALA A 33 9.59 9.42 10.45
C ALA A 33 8.09 9.54 10.14
N ASP A 34 7.52 10.73 10.27
CA ASP A 34 6.28 11.08 9.57
C ASP A 34 6.67 11.44 8.13
N LEU A 35 6.03 10.83 7.13
CA LEU A 35 6.30 11.09 5.71
C LEU A 35 5.45 12.22 5.15
N THR A 36 4.25 12.39 5.69
CA THR A 36 3.32 13.45 5.29
C THR A 36 2.76 14.17 6.51
N GLY A 37 2.22 15.37 6.30
CA GLY A 37 1.72 16.22 7.38
C GLY A 37 2.11 17.69 7.26
N PRO A 38 1.52 18.56 8.10
CA PRO A 38 1.88 19.97 8.20
C PRO A 38 3.36 20.17 8.52
N GLY A 39 4.01 21.10 7.83
CA GLY A 39 5.45 21.36 7.92
C GLY A 39 6.35 20.34 7.23
N ILE A 40 5.79 19.26 6.66
CA ILE A 40 6.54 18.21 5.95
C ILE A 40 6.19 18.25 4.45
N THR A 41 4.91 18.26 4.12
CA THR A 41 4.39 18.09 2.75
C THR A 41 3.29 19.09 2.38
N ASP A 42 3.00 20.03 3.28
CA ASP A 42 2.02 21.10 3.06
C ASP A 42 2.40 22.05 1.92
N ARG A 43 3.70 22.22 1.65
CA ARG A 43 4.18 23.00 0.49
C ARG A 43 3.62 22.50 -0.85
N TRP A 44 3.36 21.19 -0.99
CA TRP A 44 2.75 20.61 -2.19
C TRP A 44 1.24 20.41 -2.07
N GLY A 45 0.62 20.92 -1.00
CA GLY A 45 -0.79 20.68 -0.72
C GLY A 45 -1.13 19.26 -0.25
N VAL A 46 -0.13 18.47 0.18
CA VAL A 46 -0.29 17.07 0.64
C VAL A 46 -0.30 17.04 2.19
N THR A 47 -1.07 17.93 2.80
CA THR A 47 -1.06 18.16 4.26
C THR A 47 -1.73 17.02 5.04
N ALA A 48 -2.86 16.52 4.56
CA ALA A 48 -3.57 15.40 5.15
C ALA A 48 -3.87 14.37 4.06
N THR A 49 -3.29 13.19 4.16
CA THR A 49 -3.34 12.16 3.12
C THR A 49 -3.15 10.77 3.68
N ASP A 50 -3.45 9.77 2.87
CA ASP A 50 -3.24 8.36 3.17
C ASP A 50 -2.61 7.56 2.04
N LEU A 51 -2.50 6.25 2.31
CA LEU A 51 -1.86 5.23 1.50
C LEU A 51 -0.34 5.44 1.43
N GLY A 52 0.22 5.61 0.24
CA GLY A 52 1.67 5.74 0.06
C GLY A 52 2.33 4.46 -0.44
N ALA A 53 1.74 3.77 -1.42
CA ALA A 53 2.45 2.72 -2.13
C ALA A 53 3.66 3.33 -2.86
N VAL A 54 4.80 2.65 -2.82
CA VAL A 54 6.08 3.19 -3.31
C VAL A 54 6.79 2.21 -4.24
N VAL A 55 7.37 2.73 -5.31
CA VAL A 55 8.33 2.03 -6.17
C VAL A 55 9.58 2.88 -6.39
N ARG A 56 10.69 2.23 -6.74
CA ARG A 56 11.92 2.90 -7.17
C ARG A 56 11.90 3.03 -8.69
N ALA A 57 11.76 4.26 -9.18
CA ALA A 57 11.80 4.57 -10.61
C ALA A 57 13.20 4.33 -11.21
N ARG A 58 13.31 4.41 -12.53
CA ARG A 58 14.56 4.09 -13.25
C ARG A 58 15.69 5.04 -12.89
N ASN A 59 15.37 6.32 -12.70
CA ASN A 59 16.30 7.34 -12.26
C ASN A 59 16.77 7.18 -10.79
N GLY A 60 16.32 6.14 -10.09
CA GLY A 60 16.71 5.81 -8.72
C GLY A 60 15.89 6.52 -7.64
N LYS A 61 15.04 7.48 -8.00
CA LYS A 61 14.12 8.16 -7.07
C LYS A 61 12.96 7.26 -6.68
N LEU A 62 12.41 7.53 -5.51
CA LEU A 62 11.17 6.92 -5.05
C LEU A 62 9.98 7.70 -5.61
N VAL A 63 9.01 6.97 -6.14
CA VAL A 63 7.70 7.49 -6.56
C VAL A 63 6.67 6.91 -5.62
N ALA A 64 5.98 7.77 -4.87
CA ALA A 64 4.94 7.36 -3.93
C ALA A 64 3.59 7.91 -4.33
N VAL A 65 2.58 7.04 -4.36
CA VAL A 65 1.19 7.40 -4.67
C VAL A 65 0.34 7.40 -3.41
N PHE A 66 -0.43 8.47 -3.24
CA PHE A 66 -1.31 8.69 -2.11
C PHE A 66 -2.78 8.72 -2.57
N GLY A 67 -3.68 8.36 -1.65
CA GLY A 67 -5.11 8.32 -1.89
C GLY A 67 -5.76 9.69 -1.73
N ASP A 68 -6.82 9.76 -0.93
CA ASP A 68 -7.54 11.00 -0.70
C ASP A 68 -6.61 12.01 -0.02
N THR A 69 -6.33 13.12 -0.71
CA THR A 69 -5.38 14.13 -0.25
C THR A 69 -6.02 15.50 -0.12
N PHE A 70 -5.84 16.11 1.04
CA PHE A 70 -6.40 17.40 1.41
C PHE A 70 -5.29 18.43 1.70
N ALA A 71 -5.44 19.64 1.14
CA ALA A 71 -4.50 20.73 1.39
C ALA A 71 -4.60 21.29 2.83
N GLY A 72 -5.75 21.10 3.48
CA GLY A 72 -5.96 21.45 4.87
C GLY A 72 -5.46 20.39 5.85
N ARG A 73 -5.42 20.74 7.14
CA ARG A 73 -4.86 19.91 8.23
C ARG A 73 -5.73 18.71 8.65
N ARG A 74 -6.79 18.36 7.93
CA ARG A 74 -7.68 17.24 8.25
C ARG A 74 -8.52 16.86 7.03
N VAL A 75 -9.07 15.64 7.06
CA VAL A 75 -9.99 15.14 6.03
C VAL A 75 -11.11 16.15 5.73
N GLY A 76 -11.34 16.40 4.43
CA GLY A 76 -12.42 17.27 3.94
C GLY A 76 -12.14 18.77 4.08
N LYS A 77 -10.89 19.21 4.25
CA LYS A 77 -10.53 20.64 4.34
C LYS A 77 -9.52 21.04 3.27
N GLY A 78 -9.78 22.15 2.60
CA GLY A 78 -8.98 22.61 1.48
C GLY A 78 -9.30 21.84 0.19
N ASP A 79 -8.41 21.99 -0.78
CA ASP A 79 -8.48 21.26 -2.05
C ASP A 79 -8.39 19.75 -1.81
N TRP A 80 -9.27 18.97 -2.45
CA TRP A 80 -9.32 17.51 -2.37
C TRP A 80 -8.97 16.93 -3.74
N ARG A 81 -7.95 16.07 -3.77
CA ARG A 81 -7.51 15.34 -4.96
C ARG A 81 -7.25 13.88 -4.59
N SER A 82 -7.44 12.97 -5.54
CA SER A 82 -6.96 11.59 -5.44
C SER A 82 -6.83 10.95 -6.84
N PRO A 83 -5.86 10.08 -7.10
CA PRO A 83 -4.60 9.99 -6.37
C PRO A 83 -3.71 11.21 -6.62
N VAL A 84 -2.68 11.38 -5.78
CA VAL A 84 -1.57 12.32 -6.01
C VAL A 84 -0.21 11.62 -5.84
N ILE A 85 0.85 12.22 -6.38
CA ILE A 85 2.22 11.65 -6.34
C ILE A 85 3.18 12.62 -5.67
N LEU A 86 4.07 12.09 -4.83
CA LEU A 86 5.32 12.75 -4.44
C LEU A 86 6.52 11.92 -4.90
N ILE A 87 7.57 12.62 -5.30
CA ILE A 87 8.83 12.03 -5.76
C ILE A 87 9.95 12.49 -4.84
N GLY A 88 10.82 11.57 -4.44
CA GLY A 88 11.87 11.85 -3.46
C GLY A 88 12.95 10.77 -3.38
N GLU A 89 13.66 10.74 -2.27
CA GLU A 89 14.76 9.81 -2.02
C GLU A 89 14.74 9.28 -0.59
N GLY A 90 15.53 8.24 -0.34
CA GLY A 90 15.54 7.45 0.89
C GLY A 90 15.44 5.96 0.59
N ASP A 91 15.25 5.16 1.63
CA ASP A 91 15.09 3.71 1.50
C ASP A 91 14.39 3.10 2.73
N ALA A 92 14.36 1.77 2.82
CA ALA A 92 13.80 1.03 3.92
C ALA A 92 14.36 1.40 5.32
N THR A 93 15.56 1.96 5.39
CA THR A 93 16.32 2.22 6.63
C THR A 93 16.63 3.69 6.88
N THR A 94 16.49 4.56 5.89
CA THR A 94 16.72 6.01 5.99
C THR A 94 15.41 6.77 5.76
N PRO A 95 15.19 7.90 6.46
CA PRO A 95 13.97 8.68 6.30
C PRO A 95 13.77 9.12 4.84
N ILE A 96 12.57 8.90 4.31
CA ILE A 96 12.23 9.39 2.97
C ILE A 96 12.06 10.91 3.00
N VAL A 97 12.69 11.59 2.05
CA VAL A 97 12.61 13.03 1.86
C VAL A 97 12.01 13.30 0.48
N TRP A 98 10.89 14.02 0.46
CA TRP A 98 10.23 14.41 -0.79
C TRP A 98 10.89 15.65 -1.39
N GLU A 99 11.03 15.66 -2.70
CA GLU A 99 11.70 16.72 -3.47
C GLU A 99 10.72 17.51 -4.31
N ARG A 100 9.70 16.85 -4.85
CA ARG A 100 8.71 17.47 -5.73
C ARG A 100 7.39 16.70 -5.76
N ALA A 101 6.34 17.37 -6.19
CA ALA A 101 5.14 16.71 -6.67
C ALA A 101 5.37 16.05 -8.04
N GLY A 102 4.63 14.96 -8.28
CA GLY A 102 4.41 14.43 -9.63
C GLY A 102 3.43 15.31 -10.41
N GLY A 103 3.33 15.11 -11.72
CA GLY A 103 2.56 15.98 -12.60
C GLY A 103 3.36 17.17 -13.15
N PRO A 104 2.69 18.02 -13.96
CA PRO A 104 3.32 19.16 -14.61
C PRO A 104 3.71 20.30 -13.64
N ASP A 105 3.14 20.31 -12.43
CA ASP A 105 3.37 21.32 -11.40
C ASP A 105 4.22 20.70 -10.27
N PRO A 106 5.55 20.94 -10.23
CA PRO A 106 6.43 20.32 -9.23
C PRO A 106 6.19 20.84 -7.81
N ASP A 107 5.51 21.98 -7.66
CA ASP A 107 5.28 22.66 -6.38
C ASP A 107 3.87 22.41 -5.85
N TYR A 108 3.02 21.67 -6.55
CA TYR A 108 1.69 21.30 -6.09
C TYR A 108 1.21 19.97 -6.64
N ALA A 109 0.91 19.02 -5.75
CA ALA A 109 0.48 17.69 -6.14
C ALA A 109 -0.96 17.73 -6.68
N ARG A 110 -1.09 17.70 -8.00
CA ARG A 110 -2.37 17.67 -8.70
C ARG A 110 -2.97 16.27 -8.70
N GLN A 111 -4.29 16.20 -8.85
CA GLN A 111 -4.97 14.97 -9.18
C GLN A 111 -4.39 14.42 -10.49
N LEU A 112 -3.93 13.17 -10.51
CA LEU A 112 -3.25 12.61 -11.69
C LEU A 112 -4.13 12.62 -12.94
N ARG A 113 -5.45 12.42 -12.76
CA ARG A 113 -6.45 12.42 -13.82
C ARG A 113 -7.67 13.20 -13.39
N PHE A 114 -8.24 13.98 -14.30
CA PHE A 114 -9.43 14.75 -13.98
C PHE A 114 -10.67 13.85 -13.81
N TYR A 115 -11.32 13.98 -12.66
CA TYR A 115 -12.70 13.60 -12.40
C TYR A 115 -13.24 14.54 -11.32
N ILE A 116 -14.57 14.63 -11.20
CA ILE A 116 -15.21 15.48 -10.20
C ILE A 116 -15.52 14.63 -8.97
N HIS A 117 -15.03 15.06 -7.80
CA HIS A 117 -15.45 14.50 -6.51
C HIS A 117 -16.95 14.74 -6.28
N ASP A 118 -17.75 13.74 -6.57
CA ASP A 118 -19.19 13.74 -6.40
C ASP A 118 -19.61 13.16 -5.04
N HIS A 119 -20.80 13.52 -4.57
CA HIS A 119 -21.29 13.05 -3.28
C HIS A 119 -22.79 12.73 -3.30
N GLY A 120 -23.15 11.77 -2.46
CA GLY A 120 -24.54 11.36 -2.26
C GLY A 120 -25.38 12.40 -1.51
N PRO A 121 -26.71 12.25 -1.52
CA PRO A 121 -27.45 11.14 -2.14
C PRO A 121 -27.71 11.32 -3.64
N HIS A 122 -27.49 12.51 -4.20
CA HIS A 122 -27.96 12.86 -5.55
C HIS A 122 -27.00 12.49 -6.70
N TRP A 123 -25.69 12.34 -6.45
CA TRP A 123 -24.70 11.87 -7.44
C TRP A 123 -24.83 12.52 -8.83
N ALA A 124 -24.94 13.85 -8.86
CA ALA A 124 -25.26 14.60 -10.07
C ALA A 124 -24.05 14.93 -10.97
N ARG A 125 -22.84 14.50 -10.60
CA ARG A 125 -21.57 14.92 -11.23
C ARG A 125 -20.70 13.72 -11.58
N GLY A 126 -21.30 12.72 -12.23
CA GLY A 126 -20.62 11.51 -12.70
C GLY A 126 -20.66 10.35 -11.69
N GLY A 127 -21.08 10.58 -10.44
CA GLY A 127 -21.26 9.53 -9.45
C GLY A 127 -19.96 8.84 -9.01
N ILE A 128 -18.81 9.47 -9.21
CA ILE A 128 -17.51 9.06 -8.70
C ILE A 128 -17.21 9.93 -7.47
N SER A 129 -17.04 9.32 -6.31
CA SER A 129 -16.62 10.08 -5.13
C SER A 129 -15.11 10.25 -5.07
N THR A 130 -14.35 9.22 -5.45
CA THR A 130 -12.89 9.23 -5.41
C THR A 130 -12.33 8.09 -6.27
N VAL A 131 -11.09 8.25 -6.71
CA VAL A 131 -10.27 7.20 -7.32
C VAL A 131 -9.11 6.91 -6.38
N LEU A 132 -9.04 5.70 -5.83
CA LEU A 132 -8.05 5.33 -4.81
C LEU A 132 -6.98 4.41 -5.42
N PRO A 133 -5.69 4.71 -5.27
CA PRO A 133 -4.61 3.85 -5.72
C PRO A 133 -4.54 2.60 -4.82
N SER A 134 -4.28 1.43 -5.38
CA SER A 134 -3.95 0.26 -4.55
C SER A 134 -2.45 0.03 -4.49
N ASP A 135 -1.76 0.03 -5.63
CA ASP A 135 -0.32 -0.22 -5.69
C ASP A 135 0.34 0.24 -7.00
N LEU A 136 1.65 0.46 -6.96
CA LEU A 136 2.53 0.76 -8.09
C LEU A 136 3.34 -0.48 -8.48
N LEU A 137 3.58 -0.64 -9.78
CA LEU A 137 4.49 -1.63 -10.36
C LEU A 137 5.51 -0.92 -11.21
N ARG A 138 6.74 -1.43 -11.21
CA ARG A 138 7.75 -1.09 -12.21
C ARG A 138 8.06 -2.34 -13.03
N VAL A 139 8.02 -2.19 -14.36
CA VAL A 139 8.60 -3.17 -15.28
C VAL A 139 9.54 -2.41 -16.21
N ASP A 140 10.82 -2.75 -16.15
CA ASP A 140 11.89 -2.05 -16.85
C ASP A 140 11.86 -0.53 -16.58
N ASP A 141 11.51 0.25 -17.60
CA ASP A 141 11.47 1.71 -17.59
C ASP A 141 10.05 2.26 -17.39
N MET A 142 9.03 1.39 -17.38
CA MET A 142 7.63 1.76 -17.25
C MET A 142 7.15 1.63 -15.81
N LEU A 143 6.35 2.60 -15.37
CA LEU A 143 5.57 2.49 -14.15
C LEU A 143 4.10 2.24 -14.50
N TYR A 144 3.45 1.41 -13.69
CA TYR A 144 2.02 1.13 -13.77
C TYR A 144 1.38 1.39 -12.41
N LEU A 145 0.15 1.88 -12.43
CA LEU A 145 -0.63 2.18 -11.24
C LEU A 145 -1.99 1.51 -11.37
N HIS A 146 -2.31 0.64 -10.42
CA HIS A 146 -3.66 0.12 -10.28
C HIS A 146 -4.49 1.05 -9.38
N VAL A 147 -5.70 1.41 -9.83
CA VAL A 147 -6.64 2.26 -9.09
C VAL A 147 -8.03 1.66 -9.01
N MET A 148 -8.76 1.98 -7.95
CA MET A 148 -10.19 1.67 -7.77
C MET A 148 -11.00 2.94 -7.97
N VAL A 149 -12.04 2.87 -8.81
CA VAL A 149 -12.99 3.98 -8.98
C VAL A 149 -14.21 3.74 -8.10
N ASN A 150 -14.48 4.65 -7.18
CA ASN A 150 -15.43 4.41 -6.09
C ASN A 150 -16.62 5.36 -6.11
N ARG A 151 -17.78 4.87 -5.63
CA ARG A 151 -18.95 5.68 -5.28
C ARG A 151 -19.27 5.55 -3.80
N GLY A 152 -18.81 6.51 -3.01
CA GLY A 152 -18.81 6.42 -1.55
C GLY A 152 -17.72 5.47 -1.05
N LEU A 153 -17.70 5.25 0.25
CA LEU A 153 -16.77 4.29 0.85
C LEU A 153 -17.28 2.86 0.61
N HIS A 154 -16.36 1.94 0.28
CA HIS A 154 -16.59 0.50 0.10
C HIS A 154 -17.42 0.05 -1.13
N ARG A 155 -17.85 0.95 -2.01
CA ARG A 155 -18.48 0.58 -3.30
C ARG A 155 -17.56 0.92 -4.46
N VAL A 156 -16.82 -0.09 -4.91
CA VAL A 156 -16.02 -0.04 -6.14
C VAL A 156 -16.97 -0.17 -7.33
N LEU A 157 -16.83 0.73 -8.31
CA LEU A 157 -17.57 0.69 -9.58
C LEU A 157 -16.83 -0.19 -10.59
N TRP A 158 -15.53 0.02 -10.70
CA TRP A 158 -14.56 -0.78 -11.46
C TRP A 158 -13.15 -0.49 -10.92
N THR A 159 -12.17 -1.24 -11.41
CA THR A 159 -10.75 -0.89 -11.27
C THR A 159 -10.09 -0.76 -12.63
N GLU A 160 -8.95 -0.09 -12.69
CA GLU A 160 -8.25 0.14 -13.96
C GLU A 160 -6.76 0.37 -13.73
N ILE A 161 -5.99 0.28 -14.81
CA ILE A 161 -4.54 0.49 -14.80
C ILE A 161 -4.18 1.74 -15.59
N TRP A 162 -3.32 2.56 -14.98
CA TRP A 162 -2.66 3.69 -15.62
C TRP A 162 -1.18 3.41 -15.80
N SER A 163 -0.55 4.06 -16.77
CA SER A 163 0.88 3.91 -17.06
C SER A 163 1.61 5.25 -17.11
N SER A 164 2.91 5.20 -16.83
CA SER A 164 3.83 6.34 -16.91
C SER A 164 5.16 5.88 -17.50
N ALA A 165 5.63 6.61 -18.51
CA ALA A 165 6.90 6.37 -19.21
C ALA A 165 8.01 7.35 -18.80
N ASP A 166 7.75 8.21 -17.81
CA ASP A 166 8.59 9.35 -17.44
C ASP A 166 8.83 9.41 -15.92
N ASP A 167 9.12 8.25 -15.33
CA ASP A 167 9.41 8.10 -13.90
C ASP A 167 8.30 8.64 -12.97
N GLY A 168 7.04 8.51 -13.37
CA GLY A 168 5.87 8.86 -12.56
C GLY A 168 5.44 10.33 -12.65
N LEU A 169 6.01 11.11 -13.59
CA LEU A 169 5.65 12.51 -13.78
C LEU A 169 4.29 12.66 -14.47
N THR A 170 4.02 11.91 -15.53
CA THR A 170 2.73 11.94 -16.25
C THR A 170 2.10 10.56 -16.31
N TRP A 171 0.77 10.51 -16.38
CA TRP A 171 -0.02 9.28 -16.25
C TRP A 171 -1.15 9.20 -17.28
N GLU A 172 -1.28 8.04 -17.93
CA GLU A 172 -2.24 7.78 -18.99
C GLU A 172 -3.10 6.54 -18.68
N HIS A 173 -4.39 6.57 -19.05
CA HIS A 173 -5.23 5.37 -19.00
C HIS A 173 -4.70 4.36 -20.01
N MET A 174 -4.67 3.08 -19.64
CA MET A 174 -4.37 1.99 -20.58
C MET A 174 -5.60 1.55 -21.38
N GLY A 175 -6.75 2.18 -21.18
CA GLY A 175 -7.97 1.98 -21.98
C GLY A 175 -8.92 0.93 -21.42
N GLU A 176 -9.99 0.64 -22.19
CA GLU A 176 -11.08 -0.26 -21.78
C GLU A 176 -10.60 -1.70 -21.52
N ALA A 177 -9.64 -2.19 -22.32
CA ALA A 177 -9.06 -3.53 -22.13
C ALA A 177 -8.32 -3.66 -20.80
N ALA A 178 -7.84 -2.56 -20.21
CA ALA A 178 -7.19 -2.50 -18.91
C ALA A 178 -8.14 -2.08 -17.77
N THR A 179 -9.45 -2.24 -17.98
CA THR A 179 -10.51 -1.96 -17.00
C THR A 179 -11.12 -3.27 -16.52
N PHE A 180 -11.27 -3.42 -15.21
CA PHE A 180 -11.71 -4.66 -14.56
C PHE A 180 -13.01 -4.42 -13.79
N GLY A 181 -13.97 -5.34 -13.96
CA GLY A 181 -15.23 -5.31 -13.24
C GLY A 181 -15.03 -5.41 -11.72
N ALA A 182 -15.80 -4.65 -10.95
CA ALA A 182 -15.71 -4.67 -9.48
C ALA A 182 -16.10 -6.04 -8.88
N ASP A 183 -16.83 -6.87 -9.61
CA ASP A 183 -17.25 -8.22 -9.24
C ASP A 183 -16.28 -9.31 -9.68
N LEU A 184 -15.19 -8.96 -10.39
CA LEU A 184 -14.18 -9.92 -10.84
C LEU A 184 -13.67 -10.79 -9.68
N HIS A 185 -13.75 -12.11 -9.86
CA HIS A 185 -13.49 -13.13 -8.85
C HIS A 185 -14.28 -12.89 -7.54
N ASP A 186 -15.59 -12.65 -7.65
CA ASP A 186 -16.47 -12.37 -6.51
C ASP A 186 -16.01 -11.16 -5.67
N GLY A 187 -15.42 -10.18 -6.37
CA GLY A 187 -14.86 -8.95 -5.81
C GLY A 187 -13.49 -9.10 -5.13
N HIS A 188 -12.77 -10.22 -5.31
CA HIS A 188 -11.40 -10.39 -4.80
C HIS A 188 -10.33 -9.69 -5.66
N ALA A 189 -10.71 -9.08 -6.77
CA ALA A 189 -9.80 -8.32 -7.64
C ALA A 189 -10.02 -6.79 -7.54
N GLN A 190 -10.37 -6.27 -6.36
CA GLN A 190 -10.58 -4.83 -6.17
C GLN A 190 -9.32 -4.12 -5.63
N LEU A 191 -8.65 -4.70 -4.64
CA LEU A 191 -7.41 -4.17 -4.07
C LEU A 191 -6.23 -5.03 -4.52
N TRP A 192 -5.33 -4.46 -5.32
CA TRP A 192 -4.19 -5.19 -5.88
C TRP A 192 -2.91 -4.79 -5.18
N SER A 193 -1.98 -5.74 -5.11
CA SER A 193 -0.55 -5.48 -5.02
C SER A 193 0.20 -6.45 -5.91
N TRP A 194 1.29 -5.98 -6.51
CA TRP A 194 1.95 -6.66 -7.61
C TRP A 194 3.44 -6.38 -7.66
N ASP A 195 4.18 -7.32 -8.22
CA ASP A 195 5.58 -7.13 -8.57
C ASP A 195 5.98 -7.99 -9.77
N TYR A 196 7.07 -7.62 -10.42
CA TYR A 196 7.62 -8.30 -11.58
C TYR A 196 8.72 -9.28 -11.17
N ASP A 197 8.64 -10.51 -11.68
CA ASP A 197 9.73 -11.47 -11.60
C ASP A 197 10.54 -11.48 -12.91
N PRO A 198 11.76 -10.90 -12.92
CA PRO A 198 12.59 -10.93 -14.12
C PRO A 198 13.11 -12.34 -14.43
N ASP A 199 13.11 -13.28 -13.48
CA ASP A 199 13.67 -14.62 -13.68
C ASP A 199 12.73 -15.51 -14.52
N ASP A 200 11.42 -15.36 -14.36
CA ASP A 200 10.42 -16.13 -15.12
C ASP A 200 9.59 -15.29 -16.10
N GLY A 201 9.74 -13.96 -16.05
CA GLY A 201 9.12 -12.98 -16.92
C GLY A 201 7.62 -12.77 -16.67
N TRP A 202 7.11 -13.08 -15.48
CA TRP A 202 5.72 -12.83 -15.10
C TRP A 202 5.59 -11.67 -14.13
N VAL A 203 4.51 -10.90 -14.29
CA VAL A 203 4.01 -10.02 -13.23
C VAL A 203 3.04 -10.82 -12.39
N TYR A 204 3.26 -10.87 -11.08
CA TYR A 204 2.37 -11.52 -10.12
C TYR A 204 1.51 -10.48 -9.40
N ILE A 205 0.23 -10.79 -9.22
CA ILE A 205 -0.75 -9.90 -8.61
C ILE A 205 -1.43 -10.65 -7.47
N ALA A 206 -1.18 -10.24 -6.23
CA ALA A 206 -2.01 -10.61 -5.10
C ALA A 206 -3.16 -9.61 -4.97
N SER A 207 -4.40 -10.08 -4.77
CA SER A 207 -5.53 -9.18 -4.60
C SER A 207 -6.58 -9.66 -3.60
N THR A 208 -7.34 -8.70 -3.06
CA THR A 208 -8.47 -8.89 -2.14
C THR A 208 -9.61 -7.89 -2.45
N GLY A 209 -10.66 -7.87 -1.64
CA GLY A 209 -11.78 -6.92 -1.73
C GLY A 209 -11.54 -5.63 -0.95
N PHE A 210 -11.99 -4.48 -1.47
CA PHE A 210 -11.85 -3.18 -0.82
C PHE A 210 -12.65 -3.04 0.49
N GLN A 211 -13.61 -3.94 0.72
CA GLN A 211 -14.43 -4.00 1.92
C GLN A 211 -13.68 -4.57 3.12
N ARG A 212 -12.46 -5.11 2.91
CA ARG A 212 -11.62 -5.74 3.94
C ARG A 212 -12.30 -6.95 4.61
N ASP A 213 -13.13 -7.66 3.85
CA ASP A 213 -13.93 -8.80 4.30
C ASP A 213 -13.62 -10.09 3.51
N LYS A 214 -12.52 -10.10 2.75
CA LYS A 214 -12.10 -11.23 1.90
C LYS A 214 -10.67 -11.71 2.22
N GLY A 215 -10.38 -12.92 1.76
CA GLY A 215 -9.03 -13.48 1.71
C GLY A 215 -8.26 -13.05 0.47
N ILE A 216 -7.07 -13.62 0.28
CA ILE A 216 -6.18 -13.28 -0.85
C ILE A 216 -6.33 -14.28 -1.99
N ILE A 217 -6.37 -13.78 -3.23
CA ILE A 217 -6.18 -14.56 -4.45
C ILE A 217 -4.87 -14.16 -5.15
N LEU A 218 -4.35 -15.02 -6.03
CA LEU A 218 -3.18 -14.75 -6.86
C LEU A 218 -3.53 -14.82 -8.34
N ARG A 219 -3.02 -13.87 -9.10
CA ARG A 219 -3.07 -13.82 -10.56
C ARG A 219 -1.69 -13.53 -11.13
N ARG A 220 -1.54 -13.70 -12.45
CA ARG A 220 -0.35 -13.29 -13.20
C ARG A 220 -0.69 -12.83 -14.61
N VAL A 221 0.19 -12.03 -15.19
CA VAL A 221 0.14 -11.56 -16.59
C VAL A 221 1.56 -11.37 -17.12
N ARG A 222 1.75 -11.44 -18.44
CA ARG A 222 3.03 -11.05 -19.05
C ARG A 222 3.12 -9.53 -19.12
N PRO A 223 4.33 -8.94 -19.01
CA PRO A 223 4.52 -7.50 -19.17
C PRO A 223 3.87 -6.88 -20.40
N ALA A 224 3.98 -7.55 -21.55
CA ALA A 224 3.42 -7.09 -22.82
C ALA A 224 1.88 -7.01 -22.82
N ASP A 225 1.23 -7.74 -21.91
CA ASP A 225 -0.22 -7.92 -21.87
C ASP A 225 -0.86 -7.25 -20.63
N ILE A 226 -0.14 -6.42 -19.87
CA ILE A 226 -0.68 -5.70 -18.69
C ILE A 226 -1.93 -4.89 -19.06
N GLY A 227 -1.99 -4.37 -20.28
CA GLY A 227 -3.13 -3.60 -20.79
C GLY A 227 -4.33 -4.43 -21.25
N ASP A 228 -4.28 -5.76 -21.15
CA ASP A 228 -5.34 -6.67 -21.61
C ASP A 228 -5.83 -7.58 -20.47
N ALA A 229 -7.00 -7.24 -19.92
CA ALA A 229 -7.64 -7.99 -18.84
C ALA A 229 -7.90 -9.46 -19.17
N SER A 230 -8.04 -9.82 -20.46
CA SER A 230 -8.29 -11.20 -20.88
C SER A 230 -7.05 -12.09 -20.81
N ALA A 231 -5.85 -11.50 -20.76
CA ALA A 231 -4.58 -12.23 -20.68
C ALA A 231 -4.23 -12.69 -19.25
N TYR A 232 -4.96 -12.19 -18.24
CA TYR A 232 -4.69 -12.50 -16.84
C TYR A 232 -5.08 -13.94 -16.51
N GLN A 233 -4.17 -14.65 -15.84
CA GLN A 233 -4.39 -16.01 -15.35
C GLN A 233 -4.47 -15.99 -13.83
N ALA A 234 -5.42 -16.70 -13.25
CA ALA A 234 -5.57 -16.88 -11.81
C ALA A 234 -5.00 -18.23 -11.36
N TRP A 235 -4.39 -18.23 -10.17
CA TRP A 235 -3.95 -19.44 -9.49
C TRP A 235 -5.15 -20.06 -8.77
N GLY A 236 -5.49 -21.29 -9.13
CA GLY A 236 -6.68 -21.95 -8.61
C GLY A 236 -6.55 -23.45 -8.56
N ARG A 237 -7.33 -24.05 -7.65
CA ARG A 237 -7.40 -25.49 -7.46
C ARG A 237 -8.68 -26.06 -8.09
N ARG A 238 -8.54 -26.97 -9.04
CA ARG A 238 -9.66 -27.69 -9.67
C ARG A 238 -9.40 -29.19 -9.60
N ARG A 239 -10.40 -29.96 -9.13
CA ARG A 239 -10.29 -31.43 -8.97
C ARG A 239 -9.03 -31.88 -8.22
N GLY A 240 -8.64 -31.11 -7.19
CA GLY A 240 -7.48 -31.42 -6.36
C GLY A 240 -6.14 -30.93 -6.90
N GLN A 241 -6.07 -30.46 -8.15
CA GLN A 241 -4.83 -30.00 -8.80
C GLN A 241 -4.79 -28.47 -8.91
N TRP A 242 -3.59 -27.92 -8.80
CA TRP A 242 -3.34 -26.48 -8.95
C TRP A 242 -2.89 -26.15 -10.37
N SER A 243 -3.46 -25.09 -10.92
CA SER A 243 -3.16 -24.64 -12.28
C SER A 243 -3.43 -23.15 -12.44
N TRP A 244 -2.83 -22.58 -13.49
CA TRP A 244 -3.17 -21.24 -13.96
C TRP A 244 -4.38 -21.34 -14.89
N SER A 245 -5.46 -20.65 -14.54
CA SER A 245 -6.74 -20.69 -15.27
C SER A 245 -7.52 -19.38 -15.07
N PRO A 246 -8.66 -19.18 -15.74
CA PRO A 246 -9.53 -18.03 -15.43
C PRO A 246 -10.19 -18.07 -14.03
N HIS A 247 -10.05 -19.15 -13.25
CA HIS A 247 -10.68 -19.30 -11.93
C HIS A 247 -9.65 -19.22 -10.79
N ALA A 248 -9.89 -18.31 -9.85
CA ALA A 248 -9.07 -18.14 -8.65
C ALA A 248 -9.55 -19.05 -7.51
N SER A 249 -8.61 -19.48 -6.65
CA SER A 249 -8.92 -20.00 -5.31
C SER A 249 -8.40 -19.06 -4.25
N VAL A 250 -9.12 -18.94 -3.13
CA VAL A 250 -8.64 -18.18 -1.96
C VAL A 250 -7.47 -18.94 -1.34
N LEU A 251 -6.35 -18.23 -1.16
CA LEU A 251 -5.07 -18.80 -0.72
C LEU A 251 -4.83 -18.63 0.78
N SER A 252 -5.34 -17.55 1.37
CA SER A 252 -5.20 -17.28 2.80
C SER A 252 -6.11 -18.20 3.64
N PRO A 253 -5.75 -18.48 4.91
CA PRO A 253 -6.68 -19.05 5.88
C PRO A 253 -8.05 -18.35 5.91
N ALA A 254 -9.11 -19.10 6.20
CA ALA A 254 -10.50 -18.65 6.08
C ALA A 254 -10.91 -17.57 7.12
N ASP A 255 -10.20 -17.50 8.23
CA ASP A 255 -10.36 -16.53 9.30
C ASP A 255 -9.58 -15.22 9.06
N GLU A 256 -8.66 -15.22 8.10
CA GLU A 256 -7.94 -14.01 7.71
C GLU A 256 -8.78 -13.11 6.81
N ARG A 257 -8.82 -11.82 7.16
CA ARG A 257 -9.45 -10.77 6.37
C ARG A 257 -8.44 -9.68 6.07
N TRP A 258 -8.27 -9.36 4.79
CA TRP A 258 -7.19 -8.49 4.32
C TRP A 258 -7.72 -7.21 3.67
N GLY A 259 -7.01 -6.11 3.89
CA GLY A 259 -7.22 -4.82 3.25
C GLY A 259 -6.08 -4.47 2.29
N GLU A 260 -5.51 -3.27 2.42
CA GLU A 260 -4.43 -2.80 1.55
C GLU A 260 -3.24 -3.77 1.60
N LEU A 261 -2.88 -4.33 0.44
CA LEU A 261 -1.85 -5.35 0.31
C LEU A 261 -0.49 -4.75 -0.11
N SER A 262 0.56 -5.51 0.15
CA SER A 262 1.92 -5.31 -0.35
C SER A 262 2.53 -6.66 -0.72
N LEU A 263 2.80 -6.86 -2.01
CA LEU A 263 3.52 -7.98 -2.61
C LEU A 263 4.80 -7.41 -3.22
N ARG A 264 5.95 -7.85 -2.73
CA ARG A 264 7.26 -7.43 -3.28
C ARG A 264 8.18 -8.63 -3.43
N ARG A 265 8.87 -8.67 -4.56
CA ARG A 265 10.03 -9.53 -4.78
C ARG A 265 11.25 -8.79 -4.24
N LEU A 266 12.00 -9.44 -3.36
CA LEU A 266 13.24 -8.90 -2.81
C LEU A 266 14.41 -9.20 -3.74
N ASP A 267 15.51 -8.48 -3.55
CA ASP A 267 16.75 -8.68 -4.33
C ASP A 267 17.30 -10.11 -4.20
N THR A 268 16.98 -10.81 -3.10
CA THR A 268 17.35 -12.21 -2.86
C THR A 268 16.52 -13.23 -3.65
N GLY A 269 15.48 -12.79 -4.37
CA GLY A 269 14.53 -13.66 -5.08
C GLY A 269 13.33 -14.11 -4.24
N GLN A 270 13.36 -13.86 -2.94
CA GLN A 270 12.26 -14.17 -2.04
C GLN A 270 11.14 -13.15 -2.17
N TRP A 271 9.94 -13.57 -1.82
CA TRP A 271 8.75 -12.73 -1.88
C TRP A 271 8.27 -12.38 -0.47
N VAL A 272 7.78 -11.16 -0.31
CA VAL A 272 7.02 -10.76 0.87
C VAL A 272 5.61 -10.41 0.43
N LEU A 273 4.63 -11.10 1.02
CA LEU A 273 3.21 -10.82 0.84
C LEU A 273 2.58 -10.46 2.18
N GLY A 274 1.87 -9.35 2.23
CA GLY A 274 1.19 -8.92 3.44
C GLY A 274 0.44 -7.62 3.26
N GLY A 275 0.30 -6.87 4.35
CA GLY A 275 -0.39 -5.58 4.39
C GLY A 275 -1.33 -5.49 5.59
N PHE A 276 -2.43 -4.76 5.45
CA PHE A 276 -3.41 -4.59 6.52
C PHE A 276 -4.23 -5.86 6.74
N LEU A 277 -3.97 -6.56 7.85
CA LEU A 277 -4.73 -7.72 8.32
C LEU A 277 -5.86 -7.23 9.22
N ALA A 278 -7.04 -7.04 8.63
CA ALA A 278 -8.21 -6.50 9.30
C ALA A 278 -8.73 -7.41 10.43
N SER A 279 -8.66 -8.73 10.25
CA SER A 279 -9.13 -9.72 11.23
C SER A 279 -8.35 -9.68 12.56
N GLU A 280 -7.10 -9.24 12.52
CA GLU A 280 -6.24 -9.14 13.71
C GLU A 280 -5.85 -7.70 14.05
N TYR A 281 -6.34 -6.73 13.27
CA TYR A 281 -6.03 -5.31 13.40
C TYR A 281 -4.51 -5.08 13.51
N ALA A 282 -3.76 -5.55 12.52
CA ALA A 282 -2.31 -5.45 12.47
C ALA A 282 -1.82 -5.28 11.02
N LEU A 283 -0.54 -4.94 10.85
CA LEU A 283 0.15 -5.16 9.59
C LEU A 283 0.78 -6.55 9.62
N GLY A 284 0.27 -7.46 8.81
CA GLY A 284 0.69 -8.87 8.76
C GLY A 284 1.45 -9.19 7.49
N TYR A 285 2.53 -9.97 7.58
CA TYR A 285 3.37 -10.35 6.43
C TYR A 285 3.82 -11.80 6.50
N ARG A 286 4.00 -12.39 5.32
CA ARG A 286 4.53 -13.72 5.08
C ARG A 286 5.72 -13.61 4.13
N THR A 287 6.78 -14.34 4.41
CA THR A 287 7.90 -14.53 3.48
C THR A 287 7.66 -15.83 2.71
N LEU A 288 7.82 -15.78 1.39
CA LEU A 288 7.49 -16.86 0.47
C LEU A 288 8.69 -17.15 -0.44
N GLY A 289 8.96 -18.43 -0.70
CA GLY A 289 9.98 -18.83 -1.68
C GLY A 289 9.51 -18.62 -3.13
N SER A 290 8.21 -18.56 -3.36
CA SER A 290 7.59 -18.33 -4.66
C SER A 290 6.21 -17.67 -4.48
N PRO A 291 5.67 -16.93 -5.47
CA PRO A 291 4.32 -16.39 -5.40
C PRO A 291 3.24 -17.46 -5.18
N THR A 292 3.47 -18.71 -5.62
CA THR A 292 2.53 -19.83 -5.45
C THR A 292 2.75 -20.65 -4.18
N SER A 293 3.67 -20.23 -3.29
CA SER A 293 3.87 -20.88 -1.99
C SER A 293 2.57 -20.90 -1.18
N PRO A 294 2.25 -22.01 -0.49
CA PRO A 294 1.01 -22.13 0.26
C PRO A 294 0.97 -21.19 1.48
N LEU A 295 0.10 -20.18 1.44
CA LEU A 295 0.00 -19.19 2.54
C LEU A 295 -0.41 -19.80 3.88
N THR A 296 -1.15 -20.91 3.86
CA THR A 296 -1.56 -21.63 5.08
C THR A 296 -0.39 -22.29 5.81
N ALA A 297 0.72 -22.57 5.12
CA ALA A 297 1.92 -23.17 5.71
C ALA A 297 3.01 -22.14 6.01
N ALA A 298 2.99 -20.99 5.33
CA ALA A 298 3.88 -19.88 5.64
C ALA A 298 3.53 -19.29 7.03
N PRO A 299 4.50 -19.07 7.93
CA PRO A 299 4.24 -18.37 9.21
C PRO A 299 3.81 -16.90 9.02
N LEU A 300 2.93 -16.40 9.89
CA LEU A 300 2.43 -15.01 9.85
C LEU A 300 3.18 -14.14 10.86
N GLN A 301 3.80 -13.07 10.38
CA GLN A 301 4.53 -12.10 11.18
C GLN A 301 3.74 -10.80 11.31
N ARG A 302 3.71 -10.18 12.49
CA ARG A 302 2.89 -8.98 12.80
C ARG A 302 3.74 -7.87 13.41
N PRO A 303 4.64 -7.25 12.62
CA PRO A 303 5.60 -6.30 13.15
C PRO A 303 5.00 -4.98 13.63
N VAL A 304 3.78 -4.63 13.18
CA VAL A 304 3.06 -3.43 13.65
C VAL A 304 1.64 -3.81 14.03
N SER A 305 1.24 -3.48 15.25
CA SER A 305 -0.05 -3.85 15.82
C SER A 305 -0.96 -2.64 15.99
N GLY A 306 -2.24 -2.83 15.71
CA GLY A 306 -3.27 -1.87 16.01
C GLY A 306 -3.47 -1.71 17.52
N CYS A 307 -3.78 -0.50 17.95
CA CYS A 307 -4.12 -0.24 19.35
C CYS A 307 -5.26 0.78 19.49
N SER A 308 -5.65 1.05 20.73
CA SER A 308 -6.50 2.20 21.06
C SER A 308 -5.68 3.48 21.09
N TRP A 309 -6.33 4.63 20.92
CA TRP A 309 -5.69 5.95 20.99
C TRP A 309 -4.88 6.19 22.28
N PRO A 310 -5.37 5.84 23.48
CA PRO A 310 -4.58 6.01 24.71
C PRO A 310 -3.38 5.04 24.82
N GLY A 311 -3.39 3.93 24.07
CA GLY A 311 -2.35 2.90 24.11
C GLY A 311 -1.35 2.99 22.97
N GLU A 312 -1.36 4.08 22.22
CA GLU A 312 -0.48 4.32 21.09
C GLU A 312 0.98 4.50 21.54
N SER A 313 1.89 3.77 20.89
CA SER A 313 3.33 3.88 21.09
C SER A 313 4.03 3.51 19.79
N HIS A 314 4.46 4.53 19.04
CA HIS A 314 5.07 4.32 17.74
C HIS A 314 6.48 3.72 17.81
N VAL A 315 7.18 3.89 18.93
CA VAL A 315 8.49 3.24 19.17
C VAL A 315 8.34 1.76 19.48
N ASP A 316 7.17 1.32 19.97
CA ASP A 316 6.84 -0.09 20.21
C ASP A 316 5.99 -0.69 19.07
N CYS A 317 5.93 -0.02 17.91
CA CYS A 317 5.12 -0.44 16.76
C CYS A 317 3.62 -0.63 17.06
N ARG A 318 3.05 0.21 17.92
CA ARG A 318 1.61 0.23 18.25
C ARG A 318 0.97 1.51 17.74
N VAL A 319 0.04 1.40 16.80
CA VAL A 319 -0.56 2.55 16.10
C VAL A 319 -2.09 2.47 16.16
N ALA A 320 -2.74 3.57 16.53
CA ALA A 320 -4.20 3.62 16.51
C ALA A 320 -4.71 3.83 15.07
N GLN A 321 -5.80 3.16 14.72
CA GLN A 321 -6.47 3.20 13.41
C GLN A 321 -5.50 3.15 12.22
N LEU A 322 -4.53 2.23 12.29
CA LEU A 322 -3.57 2.00 11.22
C LEU A 322 -4.21 1.28 10.03
N TYR A 323 -3.64 1.47 8.85
CA TYR A 323 -3.92 0.71 7.63
C TYR A 323 -2.80 0.98 6.59
N GLY A 324 -2.92 0.45 5.38
CA GLY A 324 -1.81 0.43 4.43
C GLY A 324 -0.80 -0.65 4.83
N GLY A 325 0.48 -0.28 4.94
CA GLY A 325 1.56 -1.23 5.20
C GLY A 325 2.27 -1.64 3.91
N TYR A 326 2.74 -0.65 3.16
CA TYR A 326 3.45 -0.87 1.91
C TYR A 326 4.94 -1.08 2.17
N LEU A 327 5.49 -2.19 1.68
CA LEU A 327 6.89 -2.53 1.85
C LEU A 327 7.77 -1.64 0.96
N LEU A 328 8.78 -1.02 1.55
CA LEU A 328 9.69 -0.11 0.85
C LEU A 328 10.75 -0.89 0.03
N PRO A 329 11.12 -0.40 -1.16
CA PRO A 329 12.26 -0.92 -1.91
C PRO A 329 13.55 -0.94 -1.06
N GLY A 330 14.35 -2.00 -1.22
CA GLY A 330 15.60 -2.20 -0.47
C GLY A 330 15.43 -2.81 0.94
N SER A 331 14.22 -3.28 1.25
CA SER A 331 13.93 -4.05 2.47
C SER A 331 14.68 -5.38 2.50
N ARG A 332 15.15 -5.79 3.68
CA ARG A 332 15.99 -6.98 3.90
C ARG A 332 15.46 -7.83 5.06
N LEU A 333 15.26 -9.11 4.81
CA LEU A 333 14.90 -10.11 5.84
C LEU A 333 16.08 -10.38 6.77
N ASP A 334 15.79 -10.84 7.99
CA ASP A 334 16.75 -11.20 9.05
C ASP A 334 17.76 -10.13 9.47
N VAL A 335 17.63 -8.93 8.92
CA VAL A 335 18.39 -7.75 9.36
C VAL A 335 17.51 -7.04 10.40
N PRO A 336 18.00 -6.81 11.64
CA PRO A 336 17.26 -6.03 12.63
C PRO A 336 16.86 -4.69 12.04
N GLY A 337 15.56 -4.41 11.96
CA GLY A 337 14.99 -3.25 11.30
C GLY A 337 15.42 -3.09 9.83
N GLY A 338 15.57 -4.20 9.12
CA GLY A 338 15.94 -4.22 7.71
C GLY A 338 14.79 -3.93 6.76
N VAL A 339 13.54 -3.99 7.24
CA VAL A 339 12.33 -3.82 6.44
C VAL A 339 11.71 -2.45 6.71
N GLY A 340 11.45 -1.70 5.64
CA GLY A 340 10.77 -0.41 5.72
C GLY A 340 9.30 -0.57 5.35
N LEU A 341 8.41 0.06 6.11
CA LEU A 341 6.97 0.07 5.87
C LEU A 341 6.43 1.49 5.78
N VAL A 342 5.55 1.72 4.82
CA VAL A 342 4.75 2.95 4.73
C VAL A 342 3.36 2.69 5.34
N VAL A 343 3.09 3.37 6.44
CA VAL A 343 1.93 3.12 7.31
C VAL A 343 1.01 4.33 7.34
N SER A 344 -0.25 4.13 6.98
CA SER A 344 -1.28 5.16 7.08
C SER A 344 -1.91 5.17 8.47
N HIS A 345 -2.29 6.36 8.93
CA HIS A 345 -2.85 6.57 10.26
C HIS A 345 -3.94 7.63 10.21
N TRP A 346 -5.17 7.22 10.57
CA TRP A 346 -6.35 8.08 10.47
C TRP A 346 -7.26 8.07 11.71
N HIS A 347 -7.41 9.22 12.35
CA HIS A 347 -8.46 9.43 13.35
C HIS A 347 -9.81 9.72 12.71
N THR A 348 -10.57 8.69 12.40
CA THR A 348 -11.85 8.80 11.67
C THR A 348 -12.86 9.74 12.33
N LYS A 349 -12.92 9.78 13.67
CA LYS A 349 -13.82 10.69 14.41
C LYS A 349 -13.42 12.17 14.37
N ARG A 350 -12.12 12.48 14.29
CA ARG A 350 -11.59 13.86 14.34
C ARG A 350 -11.16 14.40 12.98
N GLY A 351 -10.94 13.51 12.01
CA GLY A 351 -10.34 13.81 10.72
C GLY A 351 -8.83 14.07 10.77
N TRP A 352 -8.20 13.97 11.96
CA TRP A 352 -6.77 14.18 12.19
C TRP A 352 -6.27 13.38 13.41
N PRO A 353 -5.10 12.71 13.35
CA PRO A 353 -4.19 12.61 12.20
C PRO A 353 -4.85 11.98 10.98
N TYR A 354 -4.37 12.38 9.82
CA TYR A 354 -4.63 11.73 8.53
C TYR A 354 -3.34 11.90 7.74
N ARG A 355 -2.40 11.00 8.02
CA ARG A 355 -1.00 11.11 7.57
C ARG A 355 -0.43 9.74 7.27
N VAL A 356 0.72 9.77 6.64
CA VAL A 356 1.53 8.60 6.29
C VAL A 356 2.85 8.68 7.05
N MET A 357 3.32 7.54 7.56
CA MET A 357 4.52 7.41 8.38
C MET A 357 5.41 6.31 7.83
N GLN A 358 6.71 6.42 8.09
CA GLN A 358 7.68 5.38 7.80
C GLN A 358 8.00 4.62 9.08
N PHE A 359 7.85 3.31 9.03
CA PHE A 359 8.27 2.38 10.06
C PHE A 359 9.45 1.55 9.56
N ARG A 360 10.29 1.17 10.52
CA ARG A 360 11.34 0.18 10.35
C ARG A 360 10.98 -1.02 11.21
N VAL A 361 11.08 -2.22 10.64
CA VAL A 361 10.71 -3.47 11.32
C VAL A 361 11.64 -4.61 10.92
N THR A 362 11.65 -5.66 11.72
CA THR A 362 12.36 -6.90 11.42
C THR A 362 11.36 -7.95 10.94
N LEU A 363 11.54 -8.45 9.72
CA LEU A 363 10.88 -9.68 9.25
C LEU A 363 11.92 -10.79 9.18
N ARG A 364 11.57 -11.96 9.69
CA ARG A 364 12.38 -13.16 9.57
C ARG A 364 12.16 -13.82 8.22
N ASP A 365 13.18 -14.41 7.66
CA ASP A 365 13.00 -15.39 6.59
C ASP A 365 12.43 -16.69 7.18
N THR A 366 11.20 -17.01 6.81
CA THR A 366 10.54 -18.26 7.21
C THR A 366 10.37 -19.23 6.03
N THR A 367 11.05 -18.99 4.91
CA THR A 367 10.94 -19.84 3.72
C THR A 367 11.58 -21.21 3.93
N GLY A 368 12.60 -21.33 4.78
CA GLY A 368 13.17 -22.60 5.23
C GLY A 368 12.22 -23.45 6.10
N ASP A 369 11.20 -22.84 6.69
CA ASP A 369 10.15 -23.52 7.46
C ASP A 369 8.95 -23.92 6.60
N SER A 370 8.93 -23.49 5.32
CA SER A 370 7.81 -23.68 4.41
C SER A 370 8.03 -24.84 3.42
N ILE A 371 6.97 -25.60 3.16
CA ILE A 371 6.96 -26.72 2.19
C ILE A 371 7.19 -26.17 0.77
N GLU A 372 7.82 -26.96 -0.10
CA GLU A 372 8.12 -26.62 -1.50
C GLU A 372 6.95 -25.94 -2.26
N PRO A 373 7.25 -25.05 -3.23
CA PRO A 373 6.24 -24.43 -4.08
C PRO A 373 5.32 -25.46 -4.73
N ILE A 374 4.03 -25.13 -4.84
CA ILE A 374 3.10 -26.00 -5.57
C ILE A 374 3.35 -25.79 -7.06
N ALA A 375 4.05 -26.74 -7.68
CA ALA A 375 4.27 -26.72 -9.12
C ALA A 375 2.94 -26.88 -9.87
N PRO A 376 2.73 -26.14 -10.99
CA PRO A 376 1.64 -26.43 -11.89
C PRO A 376 1.84 -27.83 -12.47
N GLN A 377 0.83 -28.70 -12.40
CA GLN A 377 0.84 -29.92 -13.20
C GLN A 377 0.55 -29.54 -14.65
N GLN A 378 1.48 -29.87 -15.55
CA GLN A 378 1.22 -29.81 -16.99
C GLN A 378 0.23 -30.94 -17.31
N ASP A 379 -0.92 -30.61 -17.90
CA ASP A 379 -1.75 -31.62 -18.57
C ASP A 379 -0.90 -32.24 -19.71
N PRO A 380 -0.96 -33.57 -19.92
CA PRO A 380 -0.17 -34.27 -20.93
C PRO A 380 -0.48 -33.85 -22.37
#